data_AF-A0A947BWV7-F1
#
_entry.id   AF-A0A947BWV7-F1
#
_cell.length_a   1.000
_cell.length_b   1.000
_cell.length_c   1.000
_cell.angle_alpha   90.00
_cell.angle_beta   90.00
_cell.angle_gamma   90.00
#
_symmetry.space_group_name_H-M   'P 1'
#
loop_
_entity.id
_entity.type
_entity.pdbx_description
1 polymer ?
#
loop_
_entity_poly.entity_id
_entity_poly.type
_entity_poly.pdbx_seq_one_letter_code
_entity_poly.pdbx_strand_id
1 'polypeptide(L)' 'MSEVPQNLRYTSDHEWVRLEDDGSVVVGITDHAQEALGELVYVEAPEAGQEYGKGDACVVVESVKAASDVYAPIGGECT' A
#
# COMPACT_ATOMS: atom_id res chain seq x y z
N MET A 1 -12.45 -12.44 -9.89
CA MET A 1 -11.61 -13.26 -9.00
C MET A 1 -10.38 -12.43 -8.80
N SER A 2 -10.10 -12.04 -7.56
CA SER A 2 -9.01 -11.12 -7.30
C SER A 2 -7.67 -11.76 -7.65
N GLU A 3 -6.76 -11.00 -8.27
CA GLU A 3 -5.44 -11.49 -8.67
C GLU A 3 -4.45 -11.47 -7.48
N VAL A 4 -3.76 -12.59 -7.25
CA VAL A 4 -2.76 -12.71 -6.17
C VAL A 4 -1.43 -13.22 -6.75
N PRO A 5 -0.55 -12.29 -7.22
CA PRO A 5 0.76 -12.65 -7.76
C PRO A 5 1.67 -13.36 -6.74
N GLN A 6 2.26 -14.49 -7.12
CA GLN A 6 3.10 -15.29 -6.21
C GLN A 6 4.47 -14.66 -5.88
N ASN A 7 4.89 -13.67 -6.66
CA ASN A 7 6.16 -12.96 -6.48
C ASN A 7 6.07 -11.78 -5.49
N LEU A 8 4.92 -11.61 -4.83
CA LEU A 8 4.70 -10.57 -3.82
C LEU A 8 4.61 -11.16 -2.42
N ARG A 9 4.91 -10.32 -1.42
CA ARG A 9 4.58 -10.57 -0.01
C ARG A 9 3.34 -9.77 0.34
N TYR A 10 2.58 -10.21 1.35
CA TYR A 10 1.28 -9.62 1.69
C TYR A 10 1.13 -9.40 3.18
N THR A 11 0.36 -8.39 3.56
CA THR A 11 -0.10 -8.14 4.93
C THR A 11 -1.52 -8.68 5.15
N SER A 12 -1.92 -8.80 6.41
CA SER A 12 -3.32 -9.06 6.79
C SER A 12 -4.26 -7.93 6.37
N ASP A 13 -3.73 -6.73 6.27
CA ASP A 13 -4.45 -5.48 6.03
C ASP A 13 -4.56 -5.15 4.53
N HIS A 14 -4.30 -6.14 3.69
CA HIS A 14 -4.46 -6.07 2.24
C HIS A 14 -3.49 -5.13 1.52
N GLU A 15 -2.29 -4.95 2.05
CA GLU A 15 -1.13 -4.44 1.30
C GLU A 15 -0.31 -5.58 0.69
N TRP A 16 0.40 -5.27 -0.39
CA TRP A 16 1.46 -6.10 -0.95
C TRP A 16 2.79 -5.36 -0.97
N VAL A 17 3.87 -6.15 -0.95
CA VAL A 17 5.25 -5.69 -1.00
C VAL A 17 5.99 -6.44 -2.10
N ARG A 18 6.69 -5.69 -2.95
CA ARG A 18 7.63 -6.22 -3.95
C ARG A 18 9.04 -5.75 -3.60
N LEU A 19 9.97 -6.67 -3.48
CA LEU A 19 11.39 -6.35 -3.33
C LEU A 19 11.99 -6.10 -4.72
N GLU A 20 12.66 -4.97 -4.88
CA GLU A 20 13.39 -4.62 -6.10
C GLU A 20 14.88 -5.04 -5.98
N ASP A 21 15.58 -5.11 -7.10
CA ASP A 21 16.97 -5.58 -7.16
C ASP A 21 17.96 -4.65 -6.42
N ASP A 22 17.62 -3.38 -6.27
CA ASP A 22 18.41 -2.38 -5.53
C ASP A 22 18.18 -2.40 -4.02
N GLY A 23 17.33 -3.31 -3.54
CA GLY A 23 16.98 -3.46 -2.13
C GLY A 23 15.85 -2.53 -1.66
N SER A 24 15.33 -1.66 -2.53
CA SER A 24 14.12 -0.90 -2.25
C SER A 24 12.88 -1.80 -2.28
N VAL A 25 11.78 -1.31 -1.70
CA VAL A 25 10.51 -2.01 -1.74
C VAL A 25 9.44 -1.14 -2.36
N VAL A 26 8.63 -1.74 -3.22
CA VAL A 26 7.40 -1.13 -3.71
C VAL A 26 6.24 -1.69 -2.91
N VAL A 27 5.40 -0.78 -2.41
CA VAL A 27 4.20 -1.10 -1.62
C VAL A 27 2.97 -0.68 -2.40
N GLY A 28 1.89 -1.45 -2.28
CA GLY A 28 0.59 -1.09 -2.82
C GLY A 28 -0.54 -1.87 -2.16
N ILE A 29 -1.78 -1.60 -2.57
CA ILE A 29 -2.96 -2.33 -2.09
C ILE A 29 -3.26 -3.53 -3.00
N THR A 30 -3.77 -4.61 -2.42
CA THR A 30 -4.15 -5.82 -3.17
C THR A 30 -5.34 -5.57 -4.10
N ASP A 31 -5.51 -6.44 -5.09
CA ASP A 31 -6.67 -6.41 -5.98
C ASP A 31 -8.00 -6.56 -5.21
N HIS A 32 -8.00 -7.34 -4.14
CA HIS A 32 -9.15 -7.44 -3.25
C HIS A 32 -9.49 -6.11 -2.57
N ALA A 33 -8.48 -5.37 -2.09
CA ALA A 33 -8.68 -4.08 -1.45
C ALA A 33 -9.28 -3.05 -2.42
N GLN A 34 -8.76 -2.97 -3.65
CA GLN A 34 -9.32 -2.04 -4.64
C GLN A 34 -10.74 -2.43 -5.05
N GLU A 35 -11.06 -3.73 -5.20
CA GLU A 35 -12.43 -4.18 -5.49
C GLU A 35 -13.39 -3.81 -4.34
N ALA A 36 -12.94 -3.92 -3.08
CA ALA A 36 -13.72 -3.58 -1.90
C ALA A 36 -13.98 -2.06 -1.78
N LEU A 37 -12.96 -1.24 -2.02
CA LEU A 37 -13.07 0.22 -2.04
C LEU A 37 -13.91 0.70 -3.22
N GLY A 38 -13.79 0.06 -4.38
CA GLY A 38 -14.41 0.47 -5.64
C GLY A 38 -13.58 1.55 -6.34
N GLU A 39 -14.26 2.42 -7.09
CA GLU A 39 -13.59 3.46 -7.87
C GLU A 39 -12.86 4.44 -6.95
N LEU A 40 -11.52 4.42 -7.01
CA LEU A 40 -10.65 5.38 -6.33
C LEU A 40 -10.74 6.74 -7.01
N VAL A 41 -10.92 7.78 -6.20
CA VAL A 41 -11.07 9.17 -6.66
C VAL A 41 -9.92 10.05 -6.18
N TYR A 42 -9.22 9.65 -5.11
CA TYR A 42 -8.10 10.40 -4.56
C TYR A 42 -7.11 9.48 -3.84
N VAL A 43 -5.84 9.87 -3.88
CA VAL A 43 -4.74 9.22 -3.16
C VAL A 43 -3.87 10.32 -2.55
N GLU A 44 -3.76 10.35 -1.24
CA GLU A 44 -2.81 11.18 -0.52
C GLU A 44 -1.47 10.47 -0.47
N ALA A 45 -0.59 10.85 -1.39
CA ALA A 45 0.74 10.27 -1.50
C ALA A 45 1.59 10.56 -0.26
N PRO A 46 2.52 9.65 0.11
CA PRO A 46 3.44 9.87 1.21
C PRO A 46 4.45 10.98 0.84
N GLU A 47 5.02 11.65 1.84
CA GLU A 47 6.08 12.63 1.60
C GLU A 47 7.42 11.92 1.34
N ALA A 48 8.07 12.24 0.22
CA ALA A 48 9.41 11.75 -0.06
C ALA A 48 10.42 12.27 0.98
N GLY A 49 11.27 11.38 1.47
CA GLY A 49 12.21 11.63 2.56
C GLY A 49 11.61 11.47 3.96
N GLN A 50 10.33 11.16 4.09
CA GLN A 50 9.72 10.88 5.38
C GLN A 50 10.05 9.46 5.85
N GLU A 51 10.41 9.32 7.13
CA GLU A 51 10.58 8.02 7.78
C GLU A 51 9.24 7.51 8.33
N TYR A 52 8.94 6.25 8.05
CA TYR A 52 7.80 5.52 8.61
C TYR A 52 8.29 4.31 9.40
N GLY A 53 7.67 4.07 10.55
CA GLY A 53 7.76 2.82 11.28
C GLY A 53 6.84 1.75 10.66
N LYS A 54 7.13 0.47 10.96
CA LYS A 54 6.23 -0.61 10.58
C LYS A 54 4.87 -0.42 11.25
N GLY A 55 3.81 -0.42 10.45
CA GLY A 55 2.43 -0.25 10.90
C GLY A 55 1.98 1.20 10.98
N ASP A 56 2.84 2.17 10.66
CA ASP A 56 2.45 3.57 10.57
C ASP A 56 1.58 3.79 9.33
N ALA A 57 0.54 4.63 9.45
CA ALA A 57 -0.23 5.06 8.29
C ALA A 57 0.65 5.95 7.41
N CYS A 58 0.83 5.57 6.15
CA CYS A 58 1.69 6.29 5.21
C CYS A 58 0.95 6.90 4.03
N VAL A 59 -0.19 6.33 3.62
CA VAL A 59 -0.99 6.79 2.49
C VAL A 59 -2.46 6.72 2.85
N VAL A 60 -3.25 7.70 2.39
CA VAL A 60 -4.72 7.64 2.46
C VAL A 60 -5.26 7.44 1.05
N VAL A 61 -6.08 6.40 0.86
CA VAL A 61 -6.79 6.16 -0.40
C VAL A 61 -8.28 6.44 -0.21
N GLU A 62 -8.86 7.22 -1.12
CA GLU A 62 -10.28 7.53 -1.11
C GLU A 62 -10.96 7.04 -2.37
N SER A 63 -12.15 6.50 -2.17
CA SER A 63 -13.07 6.05 -3.21
C SER A 63 -14.37 6.83 -3.13
N VAL A 64 -15.26 6.60 -4.09
CA VAL A 64 -16.64 7.12 -4.02
C VAL A 64 -17.45 6.59 -2.83
N LYS A 65 -16.96 5.58 -2.09
CA LYS A 65 -17.66 4.93 -0.98
C LYS A 65 -17.03 5.19 0.39
N ALA A 66 -15.71 5.24 0.45
CA ALA A 66 -14.95 5.23 1.70
C ALA A 66 -13.53 5.80 1.50
N ALA A 67 -12.95 6.28 2.61
CA ALA A 67 -11.53 6.55 2.76
C ALA A 67 -10.90 5.42 3.61
N SER A 68 -9.68 5.01 3.28
CA SER A 68 -8.91 4.02 4.04
C SER A 68 -7.45 4.44 4.13
N ASP A 69 -6.87 4.23 5.31
CA ASP A 69 -5.42 4.29 5.47
C ASP A 69 -4.77 3.06 4.84
N VAL A 70 -3.56 3.23 4.35
CA VAL A 70 -2.63 2.19 3.94
C VAL A 70 -1.42 2.29 4.86
N TYR A 71 -1.01 1.14 5.40
CA TYR A 71 0.01 1.10 6.43
C TYR A 71 1.36 0.67 5.85
N ALA A 72 2.44 1.21 6.41
CA ALA A 72 3.80 0.83 6.07
C ALA A 72 4.07 -0.62 6.53
N PRO A 73 4.27 -1.57 5.61
CA PRO A 73 4.43 -2.99 5.98
C PRO A 73 5.80 -3.28 6.61
N ILE A 74 6.77 -2.41 6.38
CA ILE A 74 8.11 -2.39 6.96
C ILE A 74 8.49 -0.95 7.30
N GLY A 75 9.47 -0.77 8.20
CA GLY A 75 10.02 0.56 8.47
C GLY A 75 11.06 0.96 7.42
N GLY A 76 11.11 2.25 7.09
CA GLY A 76 12.03 2.81 6.11
C GLY A 76 11.74 4.27 5.77
N GLU A 77 12.57 4.84 4.90
CA GLU A 77 12.37 6.16 4.30
C GLU A 77 11.58 6.02 3.00
N CYS A 78 10.59 6.89 2.77
CA CYS A 78 9.85 6.94 1.51
C CYS A 78 10.67 7.63 0.42
N THR A 79 10.81 6.98 -0.75
CA THR A 79 11.61 7.48 -1.88
C THR A 79 10.79 7.62 -3.16
#